data_AF-A0A6G2BH05-F1
#
_entry.id   AF-A0A6G2BH05-F1
#
_cell.length_a   1.000
_cell.length_b   1.000
_cell.length_c   1.000
_cell.angle_alpha   90.00
_cell.angle_beta   90.00
_cell.angle_gamma   90.00
#
_symmetry.space_group_name_H-M   'P 1'
#
loop_
_entity.id
_entity.type
_entity.pdbx_description
1 polymer ?
#
loop_
_entity_poly.entity_id
_entity_poly.type
_entity_poly.pdbx_seq_one_letter_code
_entity_poly.pdbx_strand_id
1 'polypeptide(L)'
;MTTDHPTTPTAPTAQPPPTGPDRARAHRLVAEALARARSTEEPGPDRDPGPLVPALPYPALPVPPAAPGEVPLEAVLRLSLSAVGSGERRRDGGGGGRLRPHPSAGGCHPVGAHLLVGPGCPLPPGRYAYDPLTHRAHARGPAPGDAPAGVVAVLTVTPRRTTAHYGHRAVPLLLLDAGHAAAALVLAARAAAPDGAGTPVGAAVCPDADGPLLVAAAGLDHPAREEDEHPVLAVRLTPPGTRPRPDDLRRWAAPAGGGRPRPLDGEDAGAVLRALTAAPEPDPGRPGQAGQGTWWTPPPTAPAPSGADLLARRSAAPPLTGAVGDTALATVLAAAAAAGAGFGPGGPTWCAAVGSPRPALLEPASDGSGAPRRSAVGEARPTLAAWAARQGWLAEAGAVLLARGCPTGAPPHRVRTAHLAAGYAAGTAQAVAVRLGLRSRPVGAWQGADLGAALGEPPGRAWVVHGLALAGPEEAAEPDGREVGGP
;
A
#
# COMPACT_ATOMS: atom_id res chain seq x y z
N MET A 1 -54.49 -9.39 -25.23
CA MET A 1 -53.61 -8.32 -24.70
C MET A 1 -53.31 -8.65 -23.26
N THR A 2 -52.23 -9.39 -23.04
CA THR A 2 -51.76 -9.83 -21.72
C THR A 2 -50.36 -9.24 -21.59
N THR A 3 -50.20 -8.33 -20.64
CA THR A 3 -48.95 -7.62 -20.38
C THR A 3 -47.99 -8.53 -19.63
N ASP A 4 -46.92 -8.97 -20.31
CA ASP A 4 -45.76 -9.61 -19.67
C ASP A 4 -45.02 -8.56 -18.83
N HIS A 5 -44.99 -8.79 -17.51
CA HIS A 5 -44.08 -8.08 -16.62
C HIS A 5 -42.67 -8.67 -16.77
N PRO A 6 -41.63 -7.86 -17.01
CA PRO A 6 -40.26 -8.35 -17.02
C PRO A 6 -39.87 -8.77 -15.61
N THR A 7 -39.51 -10.04 -15.46
CA THR A 7 -38.91 -10.60 -14.24
C THR A 7 -37.59 -9.89 -13.95
N THR A 8 -37.54 -9.20 -12.81
CA THR A 8 -36.31 -8.64 -12.25
C THR A 8 -35.26 -9.75 -12.12
N PRO A 9 -34.04 -9.61 -12.67
CA PRO A 9 -33.01 -10.62 -12.50
C PRO A 9 -32.64 -10.71 -11.01
N THR A 10 -32.81 -11.91 -10.45
CA THR A 10 -32.38 -12.25 -9.10
C THR A 10 -30.88 -11.99 -8.99
N ALA A 11 -30.48 -11.13 -8.03
CA ALA A 11 -29.07 -10.84 -7.76
C ALA A 11 -28.30 -12.15 -7.51
N PRO A 12 -27.07 -12.30 -8.04
CA PRO A 12 -26.27 -13.49 -7.79
C PRO A 12 -26.06 -13.65 -6.28
N THR A 13 -26.46 -14.80 -5.77
CA THR A 13 -26.16 -15.24 -4.41
C THR A 13 -24.65 -15.24 -4.22
N ALA A 14 -24.17 -14.49 -3.23
CA ALA A 14 -22.79 -14.54 -2.80
C ALA A 14 -22.36 -16.01 -2.63
N GLN A 15 -21.19 -16.37 -3.14
CA GLN A 15 -20.65 -17.72 -2.98
C GLN A 15 -20.66 -18.12 -1.50
N PRO A 16 -21.02 -19.38 -1.18
CA PRO A 16 -21.00 -19.83 0.20
C PRO A 16 -19.58 -19.63 0.77
N PRO A 17 -19.46 -19.18 2.02
CA PRO A 17 -18.16 -18.95 2.64
C PRO A 17 -17.33 -20.25 2.62
N PRO A 18 -15.99 -20.15 2.60
CA PRO A 18 -15.12 -21.32 2.56
C PRO A 18 -15.46 -22.29 3.68
N THR A 19 -15.35 -23.60 3.40
CA THR A 19 -15.65 -24.67 4.35
C THR A 19 -14.65 -24.66 5.53
N GLY A 20 -15.01 -25.29 6.65
CA GLY A 20 -14.09 -25.40 7.81
C GLY A 20 -12.69 -25.95 7.48
N PRO A 21 -12.57 -27.03 6.67
CA PRO A 21 -11.28 -27.55 6.22
C PRO A 21 -10.44 -26.57 5.38
N ASP A 22 -11.06 -25.82 4.46
CA ASP A 22 -10.36 -24.84 3.62
C ASP A 22 -9.82 -23.67 4.45
N ARG A 23 -10.56 -23.26 5.48
CA ARG A 23 -10.13 -22.20 6.42
C ARG A 23 -8.92 -22.62 7.24
N ALA A 24 -8.96 -23.83 7.82
CA ALA A 24 -7.84 -24.35 8.60
C ALA A 24 -6.57 -24.45 7.75
N ARG A 25 -6.71 -24.85 6.47
CA ARG A 25 -5.61 -24.86 5.51
C ARG A 25 -5.08 -23.46 5.23
N ALA A 26 -5.95 -22.50 4.94
CA ALA A 26 -5.57 -21.11 4.69
C ALA A 26 -4.82 -20.49 5.89
N HIS A 27 -5.29 -20.76 7.11
CA HIS A 27 -4.66 -20.29 8.33
C HIS A 27 -3.25 -20.86 8.51
N ARG A 28 -3.08 -22.19 8.37
CA ARG A 28 -1.76 -22.83 8.42
C ARG A 28 -0.80 -22.30 7.36
N LEU A 29 -1.24 -22.23 6.10
CA LEU A 29 -0.43 -21.75 4.99
C LEU A 29 0.09 -20.32 5.23
N VAL A 30 -0.78 -19.41 5.69
CA VAL A 30 -0.39 -18.04 5.99
C VAL A 30 0.52 -17.96 7.22
N ALA A 31 0.25 -18.73 8.27
CA ALA A 31 1.06 -18.75 9.48
C ALA A 31 2.49 -19.24 9.19
N GLU A 32 2.63 -20.32 8.42
CA GLU A 32 3.93 -20.88 8.01
C GLU A 32 4.70 -19.91 7.11
N ALA A 33 4.04 -19.32 6.11
CA ALA A 33 4.65 -18.33 5.23
C ALA A 33 5.12 -17.09 6.02
N LEU A 34 4.33 -16.60 6.97
CA LEU A 34 4.68 -15.45 7.80
C LEU A 34 5.81 -15.75 8.77
N ALA A 35 5.81 -16.94 9.40
CA ALA A 35 6.89 -17.39 10.27
C ALA A 35 8.21 -17.48 9.50
N ARG A 36 8.19 -18.06 8.29
CA ARG A 36 9.36 -18.14 7.43
C ARG A 36 9.85 -16.77 6.97
N ALA A 37 8.95 -15.87 6.57
CA ALA A 37 9.29 -14.49 6.19
C ALA A 37 9.96 -13.69 7.32
N ARG A 38 9.67 -14.01 8.59
CA ARG A 38 10.27 -13.41 9.79
C ARG A 38 11.51 -14.13 10.29
N SER A 39 11.86 -15.26 9.71
CA SER A 39 13.03 -16.04 10.11
C SER A 39 14.33 -15.35 9.68
N THR A 40 15.43 -15.75 10.28
CA THR A 40 16.77 -15.31 9.87
C THR A 40 17.28 -16.02 8.61
N GLU A 41 16.53 -16.99 8.07
CA GLU A 41 16.86 -17.70 6.83
C GLU A 41 17.11 -16.68 5.71
N GLU A 42 18.29 -16.73 5.08
CA GLU A 42 18.59 -15.85 3.95
C GLU A 42 17.73 -16.27 2.75
N PRO A 43 17.18 -15.31 1.97
CA PRO A 43 16.56 -15.63 0.70
C PRO A 43 17.52 -16.40 -0.20
N GLY A 44 17.00 -17.31 -1.03
CA GLY A 44 17.77 -17.94 -2.08
C GLY A 44 18.30 -16.93 -3.11
N PRO A 45 19.11 -17.39 -4.08
CA PRO A 45 19.70 -16.51 -5.08
C PRO A 45 18.63 -15.81 -5.93
N ASP A 46 19.01 -14.65 -6.46
CA ASP A 46 18.17 -13.87 -7.36
C ASP A 46 17.74 -14.69 -8.59
N ARG A 47 16.49 -14.49 -9.00
CA ARG A 47 15.88 -15.09 -10.20
C ARG A 47 15.44 -14.00 -11.15
N ASP A 48 15.03 -14.38 -12.36
CA ASP A 48 14.45 -13.43 -13.31
C ASP A 48 13.07 -12.93 -12.84
N PRO A 49 12.91 -11.63 -12.53
CA PRO A 49 11.64 -11.05 -12.11
C PRO A 49 10.59 -10.99 -13.23
N GLY A 50 10.97 -11.22 -14.50
CA GLY A 50 10.10 -11.01 -15.65
C GLY A 50 9.92 -9.53 -16.01
N PRO A 51 8.97 -9.18 -16.90
CA PRO A 51 8.76 -7.80 -17.33
C PRO A 51 8.15 -6.92 -16.21
N LEU A 52 8.40 -5.60 -16.26
CA LEU A 52 7.86 -4.62 -15.30
C LEU A 52 6.36 -4.36 -15.46
N VAL A 53 5.85 -4.57 -16.67
CA VAL A 53 4.44 -4.47 -17.04
C VAL A 53 4.16 -5.68 -17.93
N PRO A 54 3.11 -6.47 -17.65
CA PRO A 54 2.71 -7.58 -18.52
C PRO A 54 2.42 -7.09 -19.95
N ALA A 55 2.51 -7.97 -20.94
CA ALA A 55 2.09 -7.63 -22.29
C ALA A 55 0.56 -7.41 -22.31
N LEU A 56 0.14 -6.18 -22.65
CA LEU A 56 -1.26 -5.80 -22.74
C LEU A 56 -1.71 -5.81 -24.22
N PRO A 57 -2.40 -6.84 -24.71
CA PRO A 57 -2.77 -6.99 -26.12
C PRO A 57 -3.95 -6.08 -26.54
N TYR A 58 -4.37 -5.18 -25.66
CA TYR A 58 -5.57 -4.35 -25.85
C TYR A 58 -5.22 -2.95 -26.37
N PRO A 59 -6.16 -2.26 -27.03
CA PRO A 59 -5.95 -0.89 -27.50
C PRO A 59 -5.49 0.05 -26.37
N ALA A 60 -4.36 0.73 -26.60
CA ALA A 60 -3.80 1.70 -25.67
C ALA A 60 -4.44 3.07 -25.90
N LEU A 61 -5.08 3.62 -24.88
CA LEU A 61 -5.71 4.94 -24.91
C LEU A 61 -4.89 5.95 -24.10
N PRO A 62 -4.76 7.21 -24.56
CA PRO A 62 -4.30 8.29 -23.69
C PRO A 62 -5.25 8.46 -22.51
N VAL A 63 -4.72 8.87 -21.35
CA VAL A 63 -5.55 9.37 -20.25
C VAL A 63 -5.72 10.88 -20.47
N PRO A 64 -6.92 11.38 -20.82
CA PRO A 64 -7.10 12.80 -21.11
C PRO A 64 -7.11 13.63 -19.83
N PRO A 65 -6.81 14.95 -19.93
CA PRO A 65 -7.05 15.87 -18.83
C PRO A 65 -8.54 15.94 -18.50
N ALA A 66 -8.86 16.18 -17.22
CA ALA A 66 -10.25 16.29 -16.77
C ALA A 66 -10.88 17.63 -17.13
N ALA A 67 -12.17 17.59 -17.48
CA ALA A 67 -13.02 18.76 -17.52
C ALA A 67 -13.48 19.16 -16.09
N PRO A 68 -14.00 20.40 -15.89
CA PRO A 68 -14.56 20.80 -14.61
C PRO A 68 -15.64 19.83 -14.10
N GLY A 69 -15.51 19.42 -12.83
CA GLY A 69 -16.43 18.48 -12.18
C GLY A 69 -16.10 17.00 -12.41
N GLU A 70 -15.12 16.66 -13.25
CA GLU A 70 -14.63 15.30 -13.42
C GLU A 70 -13.51 14.95 -12.43
N VAL A 71 -13.24 13.66 -12.26
CA VAL A 71 -12.04 13.20 -11.56
C VAL A 71 -10.80 13.51 -12.41
N PRO A 72 -9.78 14.23 -11.88
CA PRO A 72 -8.53 14.55 -12.57
C PRO A 72 -7.61 13.32 -12.68
N LEU A 73 -8.09 12.29 -13.36
CA LEU A 73 -7.49 10.95 -13.41
C LEU A 73 -6.07 10.98 -13.98
N GLU A 74 -5.81 11.81 -15.00
CA GLU A 74 -4.48 11.99 -15.57
C GLU A 74 -3.47 12.45 -14.52
N ALA A 75 -3.77 13.55 -13.81
CA ALA A 75 -2.89 14.12 -12.79
C ALA A 75 -2.71 13.15 -11.62
N VAL A 76 -3.79 12.50 -11.20
CA VAL A 76 -3.74 11.49 -10.13
C VAL A 76 -2.80 10.35 -10.51
N LEU A 77 -2.94 9.76 -11.70
CA LEU A 77 -2.10 8.64 -12.14
C LEU A 77 -0.64 9.06 -12.33
N ARG A 78 -0.37 10.29 -12.81
CA ARG A 78 1.00 10.83 -12.91
C ARG A 78 1.68 10.98 -11.56
N LEU A 79 0.98 11.56 -10.58
CA LEU A 79 1.53 11.84 -9.25
C LEU A 79 1.65 10.59 -8.37
N SER A 80 0.97 9.49 -8.73
CA SER A 80 0.88 8.29 -7.88
C SER A 80 1.56 7.05 -8.46
N LEU A 81 1.30 6.68 -9.72
CA LEU A 81 1.64 5.37 -10.27
C LEU A 81 2.58 5.43 -11.48
N SER A 82 2.52 6.51 -12.27
CA SER A 82 3.32 6.67 -13.47
C SER A 82 4.81 6.65 -13.15
N ALA A 83 5.57 5.83 -13.87
CA ALA A 83 7.01 5.83 -13.74
C ALA A 83 7.58 7.13 -14.31
N VAL A 84 8.45 7.78 -13.55
CA VAL A 84 9.16 9.00 -13.95
C VAL A 84 10.59 8.63 -14.34
N GLY A 85 11.00 9.06 -15.53
CA GLY A 85 12.34 8.80 -16.04
C GLY A 85 13.35 9.83 -15.53
N SER A 86 14.26 9.44 -14.65
CA SER A 86 15.65 9.88 -14.76
C SER A 86 16.42 8.71 -15.37
N GLY A 87 17.15 8.95 -16.45
CA GLY A 87 17.91 7.94 -17.20
C GLY A 87 19.10 7.32 -16.44
N GLU A 88 19.10 7.34 -15.11
CA GLU A 88 20.16 6.75 -14.31
C GLU A 88 19.96 5.23 -14.23
N ARG A 89 20.71 4.52 -15.08
CA ARG A 89 21.01 3.11 -14.83
C ARG A 89 21.65 3.01 -13.45
N ARG A 90 21.08 2.19 -12.56
CA ARG A 90 21.85 1.68 -11.41
C ARG A 90 23.15 1.07 -11.97
N ARG A 91 24.30 1.46 -11.42
CA ARG A 91 25.63 0.94 -11.81
C ARG A 91 25.79 -0.56 -11.51
N ASP A 92 24.88 -1.15 -10.74
CA ASP A 92 25.04 -2.50 -10.17
C ASP A 92 24.26 -3.60 -10.92
N GLY A 93 24.23 -3.55 -12.26
CA GLY A 93 23.80 -4.69 -13.10
C GLY A 93 22.31 -5.09 -13.05
N GLY A 94 21.52 -4.60 -12.11
CA GLY A 94 20.06 -4.76 -12.09
C GLY A 94 19.39 -3.79 -13.06
N GLY A 95 18.64 -4.32 -14.04
CA GLY A 95 18.02 -3.55 -15.12
C GLY A 95 17.46 -2.19 -14.67
N GLY A 96 17.89 -1.11 -15.33
CA GLY A 96 17.53 0.26 -15.01
C GLY A 96 16.01 0.47 -15.03
N GLY A 97 15.39 0.38 -13.86
CA GLY A 97 13.95 0.60 -13.68
C GLY A 97 13.65 2.09 -13.56
N ARG A 98 12.67 2.56 -14.33
CA ARG A 98 12.08 3.89 -14.10
C ARG A 98 11.41 3.88 -12.73
N LEU A 99 11.87 4.76 -11.83
CA LEU A 99 11.29 4.88 -10.49
C LEU A 99 9.83 5.31 -10.57
N ARG A 100 9.03 4.87 -9.60
CA ARG A 100 7.64 5.30 -9.42
C ARG A 100 7.54 6.25 -8.22
N PRO A 101 6.49 7.09 -8.14
CA PRO A 101 6.30 8.01 -7.01
C PRO A 101 6.24 7.28 -5.67
N HIS A 102 5.71 6.05 -5.63
CA HIS A 102 5.73 5.21 -4.42
C HIS A 102 6.97 4.31 -4.33
N PRO A 103 7.49 4.07 -3.11
CA PRO A 103 8.56 3.12 -2.89
C PRO A 103 8.09 1.69 -3.25
N SER A 104 9.08 0.84 -3.51
CA SER A 104 8.88 -0.60 -3.67
C SER A 104 10.11 -1.32 -3.14
N ALA A 105 9.93 -2.41 -2.40
CA ALA A 105 11.04 -3.23 -1.92
C ALA A 105 11.94 -3.64 -3.11
N GLY A 106 13.24 -3.33 -3.01
CA GLY A 106 14.23 -3.64 -4.05
C GLY A 106 14.09 -2.84 -5.35
N GLY A 107 13.03 -2.03 -5.51
CA GLY A 107 12.62 -1.52 -6.82
C GLY A 107 11.96 -2.59 -7.70
N CYS A 108 11.40 -3.64 -7.08
CA CYS A 108 10.75 -4.74 -7.80
C CYS A 108 9.47 -4.29 -8.53
N HIS A 109 8.80 -3.25 -8.05
CA HIS A 109 7.57 -2.67 -8.60
C HIS A 109 6.50 -3.72 -8.94
N PRO A 110 6.07 -4.55 -7.97
CA PRO A 110 5.12 -5.65 -8.21
C PRO A 110 3.68 -5.18 -8.44
N VAL A 111 3.38 -3.91 -8.13
CA VAL A 111 2.01 -3.40 -8.12
C VAL A 111 1.54 -3.01 -9.53
N GLY A 112 0.41 -3.57 -9.95
CA GLY A 112 -0.38 -3.17 -11.11
C GLY A 112 -1.68 -2.46 -10.70
N ALA A 113 -2.36 -1.83 -11.65
CA ALA A 113 -3.64 -1.17 -11.42
C ALA A 113 -4.64 -1.46 -12.54
N HIS A 114 -5.82 -1.95 -12.16
CA HIS A 114 -6.98 -2.08 -13.04
C HIS A 114 -7.97 -0.98 -12.69
N LEU A 115 -8.28 -0.11 -13.66
CA LEU A 115 -9.16 1.04 -13.51
C LEU A 115 -10.57 0.65 -13.96
N LEU A 116 -11.52 0.77 -13.05
CA LEU A 116 -12.96 0.62 -13.31
C LEU A 116 -13.54 2.03 -13.37
N VAL A 117 -13.71 2.53 -14.59
CA VAL A 117 -14.07 3.91 -14.87
C VAL A 117 -15.57 3.99 -15.11
N GLY A 118 -16.28 4.72 -14.25
CA GLY A 118 -17.68 5.08 -14.44
C GLY A 118 -17.85 6.49 -15.02
N PRO A 119 -19.08 7.04 -15.02
CA PRO A 119 -19.33 8.42 -15.46
C PRO A 119 -18.60 9.46 -14.59
N GLY A 120 -18.42 10.68 -15.10
CA GLY A 120 -17.72 11.77 -14.40
C GLY A 120 -16.19 11.63 -14.42
N CYS A 121 -15.66 10.96 -15.44
CA CYS A 121 -14.23 10.78 -15.68
C CYS A 121 -13.91 11.07 -17.15
N PRO A 122 -12.67 11.51 -17.45
CA PRO A 122 -12.27 11.86 -18.81
C PRO A 122 -12.17 10.63 -19.75
N LEU A 123 -11.99 9.43 -19.20
CA LEU A 123 -12.03 8.18 -19.96
C LEU A 123 -13.49 7.70 -20.13
N PRO A 124 -13.86 7.11 -21.29
CA PRO A 124 -15.15 6.48 -21.44
C PRO A 124 -15.40 5.41 -20.36
N PRO A 125 -16.64 5.22 -19.90
CA PRO A 125 -16.93 4.19 -18.91
C PRO A 125 -16.50 2.80 -19.38
N GLY A 126 -15.68 2.11 -18.58
CA GLY A 126 -15.07 0.84 -18.95
C GLY A 126 -14.12 0.26 -17.90
N ARG A 127 -13.59 -0.91 -18.20
CA ARG A 127 -12.48 -1.55 -17.46
C ARG A 127 -11.19 -1.38 -18.24
N TYR A 128 -10.12 -0.99 -17.55
CA TYR A 128 -8.82 -0.73 -18.16
C TYR A 128 -7.69 -1.34 -17.34
N ALA A 129 -6.65 -1.86 -17.98
CA ALA A 129 -5.35 -2.06 -17.34
C ALA A 129 -4.50 -0.80 -17.53
N TYR A 130 -3.92 -0.27 -16.47
CA TYR A 130 -3.05 0.91 -16.55
C TYR A 130 -1.59 0.50 -16.76
N ASP A 131 -0.96 1.03 -17.81
CA ASP A 131 0.47 0.91 -18.05
C ASP A 131 1.20 2.11 -17.41
N PRO A 132 1.94 1.92 -16.29
CA PRO A 132 2.66 2.99 -15.63
C PRO A 132 3.91 3.45 -16.37
N LEU A 133 4.44 2.68 -17.33
CA LEU A 133 5.65 3.03 -18.07
C LEU A 133 5.35 3.96 -19.25
N THR A 134 4.24 3.71 -19.94
CA THR A 134 3.79 4.51 -21.09
C THR A 134 2.71 5.53 -20.75
N HIS A 135 2.19 5.48 -19.52
CA HIS A 135 1.08 6.31 -19.05
C HIS A 135 -0.16 6.17 -19.95
N ARG A 136 -0.56 4.91 -20.20
CA ARG A 136 -1.69 4.55 -21.06
C ARG A 136 -2.70 3.66 -20.33
N ALA A 137 -3.96 3.76 -20.72
CA ALA A 137 -5.02 2.88 -20.27
C ALA A 137 -5.39 1.91 -21.39
N HIS A 138 -5.28 0.60 -21.13
CA HIS A 138 -5.57 -0.46 -22.08
C HIS A 138 -6.99 -0.98 -21.87
N ALA A 139 -7.88 -0.78 -22.84
CA ALA A 139 -9.31 -1.12 -22.71
C ALA A 139 -9.54 -2.63 -22.65
N ARG A 140 -10.05 -3.15 -21.53
CA ARG A 140 -10.29 -4.59 -21.29
C ARG A 140 -11.75 -5.00 -21.42
N GLY A 141 -12.69 -4.08 -21.21
CA GLY A 141 -14.12 -4.39 -21.34
C GLY A 141 -15.03 -3.22 -21.01
N PRO A 142 -16.34 -3.35 -21.27
CA PRO A 142 -17.31 -2.30 -21.00
C PRO A 142 -17.54 -2.11 -19.49
N ALA A 143 -18.14 -0.98 -19.11
CA ALA A 143 -18.70 -0.80 -17.77
C ALA A 143 -20.08 -1.46 -17.64
N PRO A 144 -20.50 -1.90 -16.45
CA PRO A 144 -21.90 -2.27 -16.20
C PRO A 144 -22.83 -1.05 -16.39
N GLY A 145 -24.09 -1.29 -16.72
CA GLY A 145 -25.06 -0.21 -16.99
C GLY A 145 -25.34 0.71 -15.81
N ASP A 146 -25.12 0.23 -14.59
CA ASP A 146 -25.28 0.96 -13.32
C ASP A 146 -23.95 1.34 -12.66
N ALA A 147 -22.87 1.42 -13.45
CA ALA A 147 -21.53 1.76 -12.98
C ALA A 147 -21.54 3.06 -12.16
N PRO A 148 -21.00 3.04 -10.93
CA PRO A 148 -20.98 4.22 -10.08
C PRO A 148 -20.02 5.29 -10.64
N ALA A 149 -20.34 6.58 -10.44
CA ALA A 149 -19.53 7.68 -10.92
C ALA A 149 -18.13 7.73 -10.28
N GLY A 150 -17.12 8.10 -11.06
CA GLY A 150 -15.71 8.12 -10.65
C GLY A 150 -14.93 6.88 -11.09
N VAL A 151 -13.86 6.57 -10.36
CA VAL A 151 -12.94 5.48 -10.69
C VAL A 151 -12.72 4.59 -9.48
N VAL A 152 -12.80 3.27 -9.66
CA VAL A 152 -12.22 2.32 -8.72
C VAL A 152 -10.91 1.80 -9.30
N ALA A 153 -9.80 2.02 -8.62
CA ALA A 153 -8.52 1.38 -8.93
C ALA A 153 -8.38 0.11 -8.10
N VAL A 154 -8.49 -1.05 -8.72
CA VAL A 154 -8.16 -2.35 -8.11
C VAL A 154 -6.66 -2.55 -8.23
N LEU A 155 -5.94 -2.61 -7.10
CA LEU A 155 -4.50 -2.83 -7.10
C LEU A 155 -4.19 -4.32 -7.06
N THR A 156 -3.40 -4.77 -8.03
CA THR A 156 -2.90 -6.14 -8.13
C THR A 156 -1.43 -6.19 -7.77
N VAL A 157 -0.95 -7.37 -7.39
CA VAL A 157 0.47 -7.66 -7.22
C VAL A 157 0.87 -8.85 -8.08
N THR A 158 2.04 -8.78 -8.71
CA THR A 158 2.67 -9.89 -9.43
C THR A 158 3.77 -10.50 -8.57
N PRO A 159 3.55 -11.65 -7.90
CA PRO A 159 4.44 -12.15 -6.86
C PRO A 159 5.86 -12.41 -7.35
N ARG A 160 6.00 -12.93 -8.58
CA ARG A 160 7.28 -13.23 -9.23
C ARG A 160 8.27 -12.06 -9.18
N ARG A 161 7.79 -10.82 -9.32
CA ARG A 161 8.61 -9.59 -9.30
C ARG A 161 9.41 -9.46 -8.00
N THR A 162 8.81 -9.83 -6.88
CA THR A 162 9.39 -9.66 -5.54
C THR A 162 9.99 -10.96 -5.03
N THR A 163 9.39 -12.13 -5.32
CA THR A 163 9.98 -13.44 -4.96
C THR A 163 11.28 -13.71 -5.68
N ALA A 164 11.48 -13.13 -6.86
CA ALA A 164 12.73 -13.21 -7.60
C ALA A 164 13.93 -12.69 -6.80
N HIS A 165 13.75 -11.68 -5.93
CA HIS A 165 14.83 -11.12 -5.11
C HIS A 165 14.72 -11.50 -3.63
N TYR A 166 13.49 -11.57 -3.10
CA TYR A 166 13.24 -11.77 -1.67
C TYR A 166 12.82 -13.18 -1.29
N GLY A 167 12.64 -14.08 -2.26
CA GLY A 167 12.24 -15.47 -2.02
C GLY A 167 11.03 -15.57 -1.09
N HIS A 168 11.19 -16.31 0.01
CA HIS A 168 10.15 -16.54 1.02
C HIS A 168 9.74 -15.26 1.79
N ARG A 169 10.53 -14.19 1.76
CA ARG A 169 10.22 -12.91 2.44
C ARG A 169 9.26 -12.01 1.64
N ALA A 170 8.91 -12.40 0.41
CA ALA A 170 8.23 -11.53 -0.54
C ALA A 170 6.79 -11.18 -0.14
N VAL A 171 6.01 -12.10 0.43
CA VAL A 171 4.55 -11.90 0.63
C VAL A 171 4.22 -10.67 1.49
N PRO A 172 4.83 -10.48 2.69
CA PRO A 172 4.68 -9.23 3.43
C PRO A 172 5.05 -7.98 2.62
N LEU A 173 6.14 -8.03 1.85
CA LEU A 173 6.63 -6.91 1.05
C LEU A 173 5.66 -6.54 -0.08
N LEU A 174 5.02 -7.53 -0.72
CA LEU A 174 3.99 -7.29 -1.75
C LEU A 174 2.81 -6.48 -1.19
N LEU A 175 2.37 -6.80 0.03
CA LEU A 175 1.28 -6.06 0.71
C LEU A 175 1.73 -4.65 1.12
N LEU A 176 2.95 -4.50 1.62
CA LEU A 176 3.51 -3.18 1.96
C LEU A 176 3.58 -2.28 0.72
N ASP A 177 4.06 -2.81 -0.42
CA ASP A 177 4.14 -2.09 -1.69
C ASP A 177 2.75 -1.68 -2.19
N ALA A 178 1.75 -2.56 -2.09
CA ALA A 178 0.37 -2.23 -2.43
C ALA A 178 -0.21 -1.13 -1.51
N GLY A 179 0.09 -1.17 -0.22
CA GLY A 179 -0.25 -0.10 0.73
C GLY A 179 0.38 1.24 0.36
N HIS A 180 1.66 1.26 -0.01
CA HIS A 180 2.36 2.47 -0.50
C HIS A 180 1.72 3.04 -1.77
N ALA A 181 1.35 2.19 -2.72
CA ALA A 181 0.66 2.59 -3.94
C ALA A 181 -0.73 3.17 -3.65
N ALA A 182 -1.48 2.58 -2.71
CA ALA A 182 -2.76 3.10 -2.26
C ALA A 182 -2.61 4.48 -1.60
N ALA A 183 -1.61 4.68 -0.75
CA ALA A 183 -1.31 5.99 -0.17
C ALA A 183 -0.97 7.02 -1.25
N ALA A 184 -0.17 6.65 -2.25
CA ALA A 184 0.18 7.53 -3.35
C ALA A 184 -1.06 7.97 -4.16
N LEU A 185 -1.99 7.07 -4.46
CA LEU A 185 -3.25 7.39 -5.14
C LEU A 185 -4.11 8.37 -4.32
N VAL A 186 -4.29 8.08 -3.03
CA VAL A 186 -5.09 8.94 -2.13
C VAL A 186 -4.46 10.32 -2.00
N LEU A 187 -3.15 10.40 -1.79
CA LEU A 187 -2.45 11.68 -1.68
C LEU A 187 -2.47 12.46 -3.00
N ALA A 188 -2.32 11.78 -4.14
CA ALA A 188 -2.41 12.41 -5.45
C ALA A 188 -3.81 12.97 -5.73
N ALA A 189 -4.87 12.26 -5.35
CA ALA A 189 -6.25 12.77 -5.45
C ALA A 189 -6.46 14.05 -4.63
N ARG A 190 -5.84 14.13 -3.45
CA ARG A 190 -5.88 15.32 -2.60
C ARG A 190 -5.01 16.47 -3.13
N ALA A 191 -3.88 16.15 -3.76
CA ALA A 191 -2.98 17.14 -4.37
C ALA A 191 -3.52 17.70 -5.69
N ALA A 192 -4.29 16.91 -6.43
CA ALA A 192 -4.90 17.29 -7.71
C ALA A 192 -6.18 18.12 -7.55
N ALA A 193 -6.62 18.41 -6.32
CA ALA A 193 -7.74 19.31 -6.09
C ALA A 193 -7.34 20.74 -6.47
N PRO A 194 -8.16 21.46 -7.27
CA PRO A 194 -7.83 22.81 -7.72
C PRO A 194 -7.65 23.77 -6.53
N ASP A 195 -6.67 24.67 -6.65
CA ASP A 195 -6.19 25.60 -5.63
C ASP A 195 -7.32 26.30 -4.86
N GLY A 196 -7.67 25.75 -3.69
CA GLY A 196 -8.44 26.38 -2.62
C GLY A 196 -9.93 26.70 -2.88
N ALA A 197 -10.43 26.65 -4.11
CA ALA A 197 -11.78 27.10 -4.46
C ALA A 197 -12.74 25.99 -4.96
N GLY A 198 -12.22 24.82 -5.32
CA GLY A 198 -13.03 23.69 -5.78
C GLY A 198 -13.39 22.70 -4.68
N THR A 199 -14.53 22.02 -4.83
CA THR A 199 -14.84 20.87 -3.97
C THR A 199 -13.79 19.77 -4.23
N PRO A 200 -13.14 19.21 -3.19
CA PRO A 200 -12.08 18.23 -3.38
C PRO A 200 -12.64 16.93 -3.96
N VAL A 201 -11.82 16.26 -4.78
CA VAL A 201 -12.05 14.89 -5.23
C VAL A 201 -12.07 13.99 -4.00
N GLY A 202 -13.11 13.17 -3.87
CA GLY A 202 -13.15 12.20 -2.79
C GLY A 202 -12.21 11.04 -3.08
N ALA A 203 -11.50 10.57 -2.06
CA ALA A 203 -10.69 9.37 -2.14
C ALA A 203 -11.03 8.46 -0.95
N ALA A 204 -10.97 7.14 -1.14
CA ALA A 204 -11.09 6.18 -0.05
C ALA A 204 -10.44 4.84 -0.41
N VAL A 205 -10.03 4.07 0.59
CA VAL A 205 -9.42 2.75 0.40
C VAL A 205 -10.36 1.67 0.91
N CYS A 206 -10.52 0.58 0.17
CA CYS A 206 -11.16 -0.64 0.62
C CYS A 206 -10.09 -1.75 0.73
N PRO A 207 -9.58 -2.00 1.95
CA PRO A 207 -8.55 -3.00 2.18
C PRO A 207 -9.11 -4.41 2.42
N ASP A 208 -10.41 -4.51 2.67
CA ASP A 208 -11.08 -5.70 3.20
C ASP A 208 -11.97 -6.43 2.18
N ALA A 209 -12.14 -5.88 0.96
CA ALA A 209 -12.80 -6.61 -0.13
C ALA A 209 -12.11 -7.96 -0.35
N ASP A 210 -12.91 -9.04 -0.42
CA ASP A 210 -12.37 -10.36 -0.69
C ASP A 210 -11.81 -10.48 -2.11
N GLY A 211 -10.90 -11.43 -2.29
CA GLY A 211 -10.22 -11.70 -3.55
C GLY A 211 -11.19 -11.97 -4.70
N PRO A 212 -12.19 -12.88 -4.54
CA PRO A 212 -13.19 -13.14 -5.57
C PRO A 212 -13.93 -11.89 -6.04
N LEU A 213 -14.35 -11.01 -5.12
CA LEU A 213 -15.00 -9.75 -5.47
C LEU A 213 -14.06 -8.83 -6.26
N LEU A 214 -12.79 -8.71 -5.84
CA LEU A 214 -11.82 -7.88 -6.55
C LEU A 214 -11.52 -8.44 -7.96
N VAL A 215 -11.38 -9.76 -8.09
CA VAL A 215 -11.18 -10.46 -9.37
C VAL A 215 -12.36 -10.22 -10.30
N ALA A 216 -13.59 -10.45 -9.82
CA ALA A 216 -14.81 -10.27 -10.61
C ALA A 216 -15.01 -8.81 -11.02
N ALA A 217 -14.78 -7.85 -10.10
CA ALA A 217 -14.89 -6.43 -10.39
C ALA A 217 -13.88 -5.99 -11.48
N ALA A 218 -12.63 -6.44 -11.35
CA ALA A 218 -11.57 -6.17 -12.33
C ALA A 218 -11.70 -6.98 -13.63
N GLY A 219 -12.56 -8.00 -13.67
CA GLY A 219 -12.74 -8.88 -14.82
C GLY A 219 -11.48 -9.69 -15.14
N LEU A 220 -10.80 -10.24 -14.12
CA LEU A 220 -9.53 -11.00 -14.27
C LEU A 220 -9.72 -12.50 -14.56
N ASP A 221 -10.92 -12.92 -14.99
CA ASP A 221 -11.29 -14.33 -15.16
C ASP A 221 -10.78 -14.98 -16.48
N HIS A 222 -9.75 -14.43 -17.15
CA HIS A 222 -9.24 -14.95 -18.44
C HIS A 222 -7.92 -15.74 -18.34
N PRO A 223 -7.83 -16.94 -18.94
CA PRO A 223 -6.71 -17.85 -18.77
C PRO A 223 -5.51 -17.47 -19.66
N ALA A 224 -4.31 -17.79 -19.18
CA ALA A 224 -2.99 -17.83 -19.84
C ALA A 224 -2.01 -16.65 -19.73
N ARG A 225 -2.38 -15.40 -19.36
CA ARG A 225 -1.39 -14.29 -19.23
C ARG A 225 -1.54 -13.36 -18.04
N GLU A 226 -2.75 -13.22 -17.50
CA GLU A 226 -3.04 -12.46 -16.26
C GLU A 226 -2.97 -13.37 -15.02
N GLU A 227 -2.52 -14.62 -15.20
CA GLU A 227 -2.62 -15.71 -14.22
C GLU A 227 -1.78 -15.52 -12.95
N ASP A 228 -0.84 -14.57 -12.99
CA ASP A 228 0.12 -14.26 -11.93
C ASP A 228 -0.20 -12.93 -11.22
N GLU A 229 -1.31 -12.27 -11.57
CA GLU A 229 -1.77 -11.06 -10.87
C GLU A 229 -2.79 -11.38 -9.77
N HIS A 230 -2.54 -10.87 -8.58
CA HIS A 230 -3.38 -11.07 -7.41
C HIS A 230 -3.93 -9.73 -6.93
N PRO A 231 -5.24 -9.46 -7.02
CA PRO A 231 -5.81 -8.25 -6.47
C PRO A 231 -5.83 -8.29 -4.95
N VAL A 232 -5.38 -7.21 -4.30
CA VAL A 232 -5.17 -7.17 -2.84
C VAL A 232 -5.85 -6.00 -2.14
N LEU A 233 -6.31 -4.97 -2.85
CA LEU A 233 -7.12 -3.87 -2.31
C LEU A 233 -7.75 -3.06 -3.46
N ALA A 234 -8.70 -2.19 -3.12
CA ALA A 234 -9.23 -1.18 -4.05
C ALA A 234 -9.09 0.24 -3.49
N VAL A 235 -8.93 1.23 -4.38
CA VAL A 235 -9.00 2.66 -4.06
C VAL A 235 -10.13 3.29 -4.87
N ARG A 236 -11.04 3.98 -4.22
CA ARG A 236 -12.12 4.73 -4.86
C ARG A 236 -11.73 6.19 -4.99
N LEU A 237 -11.87 6.72 -6.21
CA LEU A 237 -11.83 8.14 -6.53
C LEU A 237 -13.25 8.56 -6.92
N THR A 238 -13.80 9.58 -6.27
CA THR A 238 -15.15 10.09 -6.53
C THR A 238 -15.11 11.52 -7.05
N PRO A 239 -15.99 11.89 -8.00
CA PRO A 239 -16.16 13.27 -8.40
C PRO A 239 -16.42 14.19 -7.19
N PRO A 240 -16.07 15.47 -7.30
CA PRO A 240 -16.35 16.45 -6.24
C PRO A 240 -17.79 16.38 -5.72
N GLY A 241 -17.95 16.39 -4.39
CA GLY A 241 -19.26 16.39 -3.74
C GLY A 241 -19.94 15.01 -3.66
N THR A 242 -19.33 13.97 -4.23
CA THR A 242 -19.84 12.59 -4.15
C THR A 242 -19.05 11.75 -3.15
N ARG A 243 -19.71 10.79 -2.51
CA ARG A 243 -19.11 9.89 -1.51
C ARG A 243 -19.13 8.44 -1.99
N PRO A 244 -18.10 7.64 -1.67
CA PRO A 244 -18.12 6.20 -1.90
C PRO A 244 -19.33 5.54 -1.21
N ARG A 245 -19.93 4.55 -1.87
CA ARG A 245 -21.00 3.70 -1.35
C ARG A 245 -20.49 2.28 -1.10
N PRO A 246 -20.98 1.58 -0.06
CA PRO A 246 -20.50 0.22 0.26
C PRO A 246 -20.71 -0.84 -0.83
N ASP A 247 -21.60 -0.60 -1.79
CA ASP A 247 -21.93 -1.49 -2.91
C ASP A 247 -21.17 -1.15 -4.20
N ASP A 248 -20.38 -0.08 -4.21
CA ASP A 248 -19.67 0.43 -5.38
C ASP A 248 -18.86 -0.64 -6.12
N LEU A 249 -18.07 -1.43 -5.39
CA LEU A 249 -17.25 -2.50 -5.98
C LEU A 249 -18.11 -3.68 -6.48
N ARG A 250 -19.23 -3.97 -5.81
CA ARG A 250 -20.13 -5.07 -6.17
C ARG A 250 -20.88 -4.82 -7.47
N ARG A 251 -21.23 -3.56 -7.76
CA ARG A 251 -21.82 -3.17 -9.06
C ARG A 251 -20.91 -3.54 -10.23
N TRP A 252 -19.60 -3.48 -10.02
CA TRP A 252 -18.61 -3.92 -11.01
C TRP A 252 -18.48 -5.44 -11.13
N ALA A 253 -19.00 -6.23 -10.19
CA ALA A 253 -18.87 -7.69 -10.23
C ALA A 253 -20.05 -8.42 -10.91
N ALA A 254 -21.13 -7.72 -11.28
CA ALA A 254 -22.34 -8.32 -11.85
C ALA A 254 -22.28 -8.56 -13.37
N PRO A 255 -22.88 -9.67 -13.85
CA PRO A 255 -22.23 -10.98 -13.87
C PRO A 255 -21.15 -11.04 -14.98
N ALA A 256 -19.91 -10.71 -14.64
CA ALA A 256 -18.80 -11.33 -15.35
C ALA A 256 -18.91 -12.84 -15.05
N GLY A 257 -18.95 -13.68 -16.09
CA GLY A 257 -19.16 -15.12 -15.94
C GLY A 257 -18.27 -15.68 -14.84
N GLY A 258 -18.89 -16.16 -13.76
CA GLY A 258 -18.19 -16.46 -12.51
C GLY A 258 -17.06 -17.44 -12.73
N GLY A 259 -15.83 -16.92 -12.77
CA GLY A 259 -14.63 -17.74 -12.71
C GLY A 259 -14.69 -18.59 -11.45
N ARG A 260 -14.51 -19.92 -11.60
CA ARG A 260 -14.42 -20.79 -10.43
C ARG A 260 -13.18 -20.36 -9.63
N PRO A 261 -13.31 -20.10 -8.31
CA PRO A 261 -12.15 -19.75 -7.48
C PRO A 261 -11.06 -20.80 -7.66
N ARG A 262 -9.84 -20.34 -7.91
CA ARG A 262 -8.70 -21.26 -8.01
C ARG A 262 -8.49 -21.96 -6.66
N PRO A 263 -8.21 -23.26 -6.64
CA PRO A 263 -7.84 -23.97 -5.43
C PRO A 263 -6.66 -23.31 -4.70
N LEU A 264 -6.58 -23.51 -3.38
CA LEU A 264 -5.43 -23.14 -2.55
C LEU A 264 -4.26 -24.12 -2.71
N ASP A 265 -4.12 -24.74 -3.87
CA ASP A 265 -3.08 -25.74 -4.12
C ASP A 265 -1.71 -25.09 -4.32
N GLY A 266 -0.67 -25.78 -3.83
CA GLY A 266 0.70 -25.28 -3.76
C GLY A 266 1.01 -24.51 -2.46
N GLU A 267 2.29 -24.24 -2.25
CA GLU A 267 2.84 -23.45 -1.14
C GLU A 267 3.57 -22.19 -1.64
N ASP A 268 3.32 -21.80 -2.89
CA ASP A 268 3.91 -20.62 -3.49
C ASP A 268 3.25 -19.32 -2.98
N ALA A 269 3.88 -18.19 -3.30
CA ALA A 269 3.38 -16.88 -2.92
C ALA A 269 1.95 -16.60 -3.44
N GLY A 270 1.56 -17.17 -4.58
CA GLY A 270 0.22 -17.03 -5.13
C GLY A 270 -0.83 -17.75 -4.29
N ALA A 271 -0.55 -18.97 -3.81
CA ALA A 271 -1.40 -19.70 -2.89
C ALA A 271 -1.58 -18.94 -1.56
N VAL A 272 -0.50 -18.40 -1.01
CA VAL A 272 -0.55 -17.57 0.22
C VAL A 272 -1.39 -16.31 -0.01
N LEU A 273 -1.24 -15.63 -1.15
CA LEU A 273 -2.06 -14.45 -1.48
C LEU A 273 -3.54 -14.78 -1.63
N ARG A 274 -3.88 -15.90 -2.29
CA ARG A 274 -5.28 -16.37 -2.35
C ARG A 274 -5.83 -16.60 -0.95
N ALA A 275 -5.08 -17.24 -0.06
CA ALA A 275 -5.46 -17.45 1.34
C ALA A 275 -5.62 -16.14 2.13
N LEU A 276 -4.74 -15.15 1.92
CA LEU A 276 -4.82 -13.81 2.53
C LEU A 276 -6.05 -13.01 2.10
N THR A 277 -6.50 -13.22 0.86
CA THR A 277 -7.66 -12.52 0.28
C THR A 277 -8.97 -13.29 0.39
N ALA A 278 -8.96 -14.52 0.92
CA ALA A 278 -10.18 -15.29 1.13
C ALA A 278 -11.17 -14.53 2.03
N ALA A 279 -12.46 -14.76 1.84
CA ALA A 279 -13.52 -14.05 2.57
C ALA A 279 -13.26 -14.09 4.09
N PRO A 280 -13.31 -12.93 4.77
CA PRO A 280 -13.03 -12.86 6.20
C PRO A 280 -14.07 -13.65 7.01
N GLU A 281 -13.67 -14.14 8.17
CA GLU A 281 -14.63 -14.71 9.12
C GLU A 281 -15.59 -13.62 9.62
N PRO A 282 -16.84 -13.96 9.94
CA PRO A 282 -17.70 -13.10 10.75
C PRO A 282 -16.97 -12.74 12.05
N ASP A 283 -16.70 -11.46 12.28
CA ASP A 283 -16.15 -11.00 13.55
C ASP A 283 -17.27 -11.05 14.62
N PRO A 284 -17.17 -11.90 15.66
CA PRO A 284 -18.18 -11.96 16.71
C PRO A 284 -18.25 -10.67 17.54
N GLY A 285 -17.21 -9.82 17.50
CA GLY A 285 -17.21 -8.48 18.10
C GLY A 285 -17.92 -7.41 17.24
N ARG A 286 -18.36 -7.77 16.04
CA ARG A 286 -19.15 -6.92 15.13
C ARG A 286 -20.30 -7.70 14.49
N PRO A 287 -21.30 -8.13 15.27
CA PRO A 287 -22.48 -8.80 14.73
C PRO A 287 -23.15 -7.91 13.67
N GLY A 288 -23.30 -8.41 12.45
CA GLY A 288 -23.91 -7.72 11.30
C GLY A 288 -22.96 -7.28 10.17
N GLN A 289 -21.63 -7.38 10.33
CA GLN A 289 -20.67 -6.98 9.28
C GLN A 289 -20.18 -8.11 8.37
N ALA A 290 -20.50 -9.37 8.69
CA ALA A 290 -20.14 -10.51 7.85
C ALA A 290 -20.92 -10.47 6.53
N GLY A 291 -20.25 -10.07 5.45
CA GLY A 291 -20.74 -10.27 4.09
C GLY A 291 -21.69 -9.22 3.51
N GLN A 292 -21.88 -8.03 4.11
CA GLN A 292 -22.85 -7.05 3.59
C GLN A 292 -22.32 -5.69 3.10
N GLY A 293 -21.02 -5.36 3.22
CA GLY A 293 -20.50 -4.15 2.58
C GLY A 293 -18.98 -4.10 2.49
N THR A 294 -18.47 -3.54 1.38
CA THR A 294 -17.08 -3.05 1.31
C THR A 294 -16.99 -1.76 2.11
N TRP A 295 -16.06 -1.66 3.05
CA TRP A 295 -15.89 -0.44 3.85
C TRP A 295 -14.84 0.44 3.20
N TRP A 296 -15.24 1.67 2.89
CA TRP A 296 -14.36 2.67 2.31
C TRP A 296 -13.77 3.53 3.44
N THR A 297 -12.49 3.33 3.73
CA THR A 297 -11.72 4.14 4.68
C THR A 297 -11.39 5.49 4.05
N PRO A 298 -11.86 6.63 4.60
CA PRO A 298 -11.52 7.96 4.11
C PRO A 298 -10.03 8.28 4.35
N PRO A 299 -9.46 9.27 3.64
CA PRO A 299 -8.09 9.72 3.88
C PRO A 299 -7.91 10.25 5.31
N PRO A 300 -6.67 10.19 5.84
CA PRO A 300 -6.35 10.88 7.08
C PRO A 300 -6.54 12.39 6.93
N THR A 301 -6.91 13.07 8.01
CA THR A 301 -7.20 14.51 8.06
C THR A 301 -5.96 15.41 7.97
N ALA A 302 -4.76 14.82 7.89
CA ALA A 302 -3.49 15.55 7.75
C ALA A 302 -3.50 16.48 6.51
N PRO A 303 -2.82 17.64 6.52
CA PRO A 303 -2.79 18.54 5.36
C PRO A 303 -2.41 17.85 4.04
N ALA A 304 -3.07 18.21 2.95
CA ALA A 304 -2.80 17.62 1.63
C ALA A 304 -1.39 18.03 1.15
N PRO A 305 -0.56 17.10 0.64
CA PRO A 305 0.70 17.47 -0.01
C PRO A 305 0.43 18.18 -1.33
N SER A 306 1.39 18.99 -1.78
CA SER A 306 1.38 19.53 -3.14
C SER A 306 1.77 18.45 -4.16
N GLY A 307 1.47 18.66 -5.43
CA GLY A 307 1.98 17.80 -6.51
C GLY A 307 3.52 17.77 -6.54
N ALA A 308 4.17 18.89 -6.21
CA ALA A 308 5.63 19.00 -6.12
C ALA A 308 6.19 18.10 -5.01
N ASP A 309 5.58 18.07 -3.82
CA ASP A 309 6.00 17.18 -2.73
C ASP A 309 5.95 15.71 -3.15
N LEU A 310 4.89 15.32 -3.86
CA LEU A 310 4.72 13.94 -4.33
C LEU A 310 5.74 13.57 -5.40
N LEU A 311 6.07 14.50 -6.30
CA LEU A 311 7.09 14.28 -7.34
C LEU A 311 8.51 14.29 -6.77
N ALA A 312 8.78 15.05 -5.71
CA ALA A 312 10.07 15.12 -5.03
C ALA A 312 10.33 13.91 -4.12
N ARG A 313 9.27 13.22 -3.67
CA ARG A 313 9.38 12.08 -2.74
C ARG A 313 10.26 10.97 -3.29
N ARG A 314 11.38 10.71 -2.63
CA ARG A 314 12.31 9.60 -2.93
C ARG A 314 12.74 8.92 -1.63
N SER A 315 13.08 7.64 -1.73
CA SER A 315 13.78 6.94 -0.67
C SER A 315 15.22 7.41 -0.63
N ALA A 316 15.63 8.08 0.45
CA ALA A 316 17.00 8.55 0.62
C ALA A 316 18.00 7.38 0.60
N ALA A 317 19.19 7.63 0.06
CA ALA A 317 20.32 6.72 0.19
C ALA A 317 20.86 6.79 1.63
N PRO A 318 21.24 5.66 2.25
CA PRO A 318 22.00 5.68 3.48
C PRO A 318 23.38 6.36 3.27
N PRO A 319 24.01 6.90 4.33
CA PRO A 319 23.53 6.93 5.71
C PRO A 319 22.41 7.97 5.96
N LEU A 320 21.49 7.65 6.86
CA LEU A 320 20.40 8.54 7.31
C LEU A 320 20.73 9.17 8.68
N THR A 321 21.94 9.69 8.82
CA THR A 321 22.41 10.38 10.03
C THR A 321 21.85 11.79 10.15
N GLY A 322 21.75 12.31 11.37
CA GLY A 322 21.32 13.68 11.66
C GLY A 322 20.01 13.72 12.44
N ALA A 323 19.96 14.58 13.47
CA ALA A 323 18.83 14.66 14.38
C ALA A 323 17.54 15.10 13.66
N VAL A 324 16.43 14.49 14.04
CA VAL A 324 15.09 14.92 13.62
C VAL A 324 14.53 15.78 14.74
N GLY A 325 14.13 17.03 14.44
CA GLY A 325 13.54 17.91 15.44
C GLY A 325 12.24 17.34 16.03
N ASP A 326 12.02 17.53 17.33
CA ASP A 326 10.92 16.92 18.07
C ASP A 326 9.53 17.17 17.45
N THR A 327 9.26 18.40 17.01
CA THR A 327 8.00 18.77 16.34
C THR A 327 7.82 18.02 15.01
N ALA A 328 8.90 17.90 14.23
CA ALA A 328 8.86 17.20 12.95
C ALA A 328 8.63 15.70 13.16
N LEU A 329 9.34 15.10 14.12
CA LEU A 329 9.14 13.70 14.50
C LEU A 329 7.71 13.43 14.98
N ALA A 330 7.18 14.26 15.88
CA ALA A 330 5.81 14.16 16.38
C ALA A 330 4.78 14.22 15.25
N THR A 331 4.98 15.14 14.30
CA THR A 331 4.10 15.32 13.14
C THR A 331 4.10 14.09 12.23
N VAL A 332 5.29 13.54 11.90
CA VAL A 332 5.41 12.34 11.06
C VAL A 332 4.84 11.11 11.76
N LEU A 333 5.09 10.95 13.06
CA LEU A 333 4.58 9.84 13.87
C LEU A 333 3.04 9.89 13.99
N ALA A 334 2.47 11.08 14.23
CA ALA A 334 1.03 11.28 14.26
C ALA A 334 0.38 10.98 12.90
N ALA A 335 1.01 11.37 11.79
CA ALA A 335 0.53 11.05 10.45
C ALA A 335 0.50 9.55 10.18
N ALA A 336 1.55 8.81 10.59
CA ALA A 336 1.59 7.35 10.47
C ALA A 336 0.48 6.68 11.30
N ALA A 337 0.34 7.10 12.56
CA ALA A 337 -0.66 6.55 13.48
C ALA A 337 -2.10 6.81 13.00
N ALA A 338 -2.41 8.04 12.57
CA ALA A 338 -3.73 8.40 12.06
C ALA A 338 -4.08 7.64 10.77
N ALA A 339 -3.13 7.51 9.85
CA ALA A 339 -3.32 6.75 8.62
C ALA A 339 -3.53 5.24 8.88
N GLY A 340 -2.78 4.66 9.82
CA GLY A 340 -2.92 3.26 10.21
C GLY A 340 -4.25 2.95 10.92
N ALA A 341 -4.68 3.84 11.81
CA ALA A 341 -5.93 3.69 12.56
C ALA A 341 -7.19 3.67 11.66
N GLY A 342 -7.14 4.31 10.49
CA GLY A 342 -8.24 4.31 9.52
C GLY A 342 -8.63 2.92 9.00
N PHE A 343 -7.73 1.93 9.10
CA PHE A 343 -7.99 0.54 8.69
C PHE A 343 -8.69 -0.28 9.80
N GLY A 344 -9.06 0.36 10.92
CA GLY A 344 -9.79 -0.24 12.02
C GLY A 344 -8.91 -0.84 13.12
N PRO A 345 -9.50 -1.52 14.12
CA PRO A 345 -8.82 -1.98 15.33
C PRO A 345 -7.77 -3.08 15.09
N GLY A 346 -7.70 -3.63 13.87
CA GLY A 346 -6.67 -4.58 13.45
C GLY A 346 -5.44 -3.95 12.79
N GLY A 347 -5.39 -2.62 12.65
CA GLY A 347 -4.23 -1.90 12.12
C GLY A 347 -3.03 -1.96 13.06
N PRO A 348 -1.80 -1.76 12.55
CA PRO A 348 -0.60 -1.72 13.39
C PRO A 348 -0.61 -0.47 14.29
N THR A 349 -0.05 -0.61 15.49
CA THR A 349 0.29 0.55 16.32
C THR A 349 1.65 1.10 15.90
N TRP A 350 1.90 2.38 16.17
CA TRP A 350 3.11 3.06 15.75
C TRP A 350 3.89 3.59 16.93
N CYS A 351 5.21 3.47 16.87
CA CYS A 351 6.15 4.16 17.76
C CYS A 351 7.36 4.66 16.98
N ALA A 352 8.21 5.47 17.60
CA ALA A 352 9.48 5.94 17.05
C ALA A 352 10.62 5.62 18.00
N ALA A 353 11.67 4.98 17.48
CA ALA A 353 12.96 4.85 18.15
C ALA A 353 13.81 6.08 17.84
N VAL A 354 14.28 6.77 18.88
CA VAL A 354 15.16 7.95 18.79
C VAL A 354 16.49 7.68 19.45
N GLY A 355 17.51 8.39 18.97
CA GLY A 355 18.89 8.25 19.43
C GLY A 355 19.34 9.21 20.52
N SER A 356 20.66 9.32 20.66
CA SER A 356 21.35 10.35 21.46
C SER A 356 20.80 11.76 21.17
N PRO A 357 20.70 12.66 22.18
CA PRO A 357 21.18 12.51 23.57
C PRO A 357 20.20 11.80 24.51
N ARG A 358 18.97 11.51 24.08
CA ARG A 358 17.91 10.97 24.94
C ARG A 358 17.26 9.75 24.27
N PRO A 359 17.98 8.63 24.17
CA PRO A 359 17.50 7.47 23.43
C PRO A 359 16.27 6.87 24.11
N ALA A 360 15.23 6.64 23.32
CA ALA A 360 13.92 6.24 23.80
C ALA A 360 13.05 5.63 22.71
N LEU A 361 11.97 4.96 23.14
CA LEU A 361 10.80 4.71 22.30
C LEU A 361 9.71 5.72 22.63
N LEU A 362 9.16 6.34 21.59
CA LEU A 362 8.11 7.34 21.68
C LEU A 362 6.84 6.85 20.99
N GLU A 363 5.69 7.05 21.60
CA GLU A 363 4.37 6.73 21.06
C GLU A 363 3.61 8.01 20.71
N PRO A 364 2.68 7.97 19.74
CA PRO A 364 1.79 9.09 19.44
C PRO A 364 1.06 9.59 20.69
N ALA A 365 0.83 10.89 20.78
CA ALA A 365 -0.01 11.48 21.82
C ALA A 365 -1.45 10.94 21.69
N SER A 366 -1.98 10.35 22.76
CA SER A 366 -3.38 9.89 22.82
C SER A 366 -4.35 10.97 23.33
N ASP A 367 -3.82 12.05 23.89
CA ASP A 367 -4.54 13.08 24.67
C ASP A 367 -4.67 14.43 23.93
N GLY A 368 -4.22 14.50 22.68
CA GLY A 368 -4.25 15.74 21.89
C GLY A 368 -3.18 16.77 22.27
N SER A 369 -2.27 16.47 23.20
CA SER A 369 -1.16 17.35 23.57
C SER A 369 -0.15 17.61 22.44
N GLY A 370 -0.16 16.75 21.41
CA GLY A 370 0.76 16.80 20.27
C GLY A 370 2.18 16.30 20.57
N ALA A 371 2.57 16.19 21.84
CA ALA A 371 3.88 15.70 22.26
C ALA A 371 3.89 14.16 22.37
N PRO A 372 4.84 13.45 21.72
CA PRO A 372 4.94 12.00 21.84
C PRO A 372 5.20 11.55 23.29
N ARG A 373 4.51 10.49 23.71
CA ARG A 373 4.67 9.89 25.04
C ARG A 373 5.86 8.94 25.02
N ARG A 374 6.78 9.05 25.98
CA ARG A 374 7.86 8.06 26.13
C ARG A 374 7.30 6.74 26.67
N SER A 375 7.48 5.65 25.93
CA SER A 375 7.06 4.29 26.35
C SER A 375 8.20 3.44 26.89
N ALA A 376 9.45 3.69 26.44
CA ALA A 376 10.65 3.03 26.96
C ALA A 376 11.88 3.95 26.87
N VAL A 377 12.91 3.64 27.65
CA VAL A 377 14.22 4.34 27.66
C VAL A 377 15.30 3.37 27.16
N GLY A 378 16.24 3.87 26.37
CA GLY A 378 17.38 3.11 25.87
C GLY A 378 17.55 3.19 24.36
N GLU A 379 18.74 2.83 23.90
CA GLU A 379 19.10 2.88 22.48
C GLU A 379 18.67 1.58 21.77
N ALA A 380 17.60 1.68 20.98
CA ALA A 380 17.02 0.54 20.28
C ALA A 380 17.57 0.35 18.85
N ARG A 381 18.13 1.40 18.22
CA ARG A 381 18.51 1.41 16.80
C ARG A 381 19.55 0.34 16.42
N PRO A 382 20.57 0.02 17.23
CA PRO A 382 21.48 -1.08 16.93
C PRO A 382 20.77 -2.45 16.84
N THR A 383 19.83 -2.72 17.74
CA THR A 383 19.01 -3.94 17.69
C THR A 383 18.10 -3.94 16.47
N LEU A 384 17.47 -2.81 16.15
CA LEU A 384 16.66 -2.65 14.94
C LEU A 384 17.48 -2.87 13.67
N ALA A 385 18.73 -2.40 13.63
CA ALA A 385 19.63 -2.61 12.50
C ALA A 385 19.93 -4.10 12.28
N ALA A 386 20.17 -4.85 13.37
CA ALA A 386 20.35 -6.30 13.30
C ALA A 386 19.09 -7.01 12.78
N TRP A 387 17.91 -6.65 13.31
CA TRP A 387 16.62 -7.20 12.89
C TRP A 387 16.23 -6.82 11.46
N ALA A 388 16.64 -5.66 10.96
CA ALA A 388 16.30 -5.17 9.63
C ALA A 388 17.17 -5.79 8.52
N ALA A 389 17.35 -7.10 8.52
CA ALA A 389 18.26 -7.82 7.62
C ALA A 389 19.71 -7.33 7.71
N ARG A 390 20.16 -7.02 8.94
CA ARG A 390 21.50 -6.51 9.22
C ARG A 390 21.84 -5.21 8.47
N GLN A 391 20.84 -4.36 8.23
CA GLN A 391 21.03 -3.03 7.66
C GLN A 391 21.68 -2.10 8.68
N GLY A 392 23.00 -2.20 8.84
CA GLY A 392 23.79 -1.52 9.87
C GLY A 392 23.61 0.00 9.91
N TRP A 393 23.31 0.63 8.77
CA TRP A 393 23.07 2.08 8.69
C TRP A 393 21.87 2.55 9.53
N LEU A 394 20.95 1.66 9.93
CA LEU A 394 19.84 2.00 10.82
C LEU A 394 20.29 2.34 12.24
N ALA A 395 21.43 1.82 12.70
CA ALA A 395 21.95 2.08 14.04
C ALA A 395 22.19 3.58 14.28
N GLU A 396 22.53 4.31 13.21
CA GLU A 396 22.84 5.73 13.22
C GLU A 396 21.72 6.60 12.63
N ALA A 397 20.56 6.02 12.31
CA ALA A 397 19.44 6.77 11.74
C ALA A 397 18.92 7.81 12.73
N GLY A 398 18.61 9.03 12.28
CA GLY A 398 18.11 10.11 13.15
C GLY A 398 16.89 9.70 14.00
N ALA A 399 15.94 9.01 13.37
CA ALA A 399 14.88 8.28 14.05
C ALA A 399 14.40 7.10 13.19
N VAL A 400 13.74 6.11 13.80
CA VAL A 400 13.10 5.00 13.08
C VAL A 400 11.66 4.84 13.57
N LEU A 401 10.69 5.14 12.73
CA LEU A 401 9.29 4.83 13.00
C LEU A 401 9.05 3.34 12.75
N LEU A 402 8.29 2.70 13.63
CA LEU A 402 8.01 1.28 13.62
C LEU A 402 6.50 1.04 13.67
N ALA A 403 5.99 0.31 12.70
CA ALA A 403 4.67 -0.29 12.76
C ALA A 403 4.77 -1.63 13.48
N ARG A 404 4.07 -1.80 14.60
CA ARG A 404 4.06 -3.06 15.38
C ARG A 404 2.66 -3.68 15.45
N GLY A 405 2.60 -5.01 15.34
CA GLY A 405 1.34 -5.76 15.38
C GLY A 405 1.44 -7.12 14.69
N CYS A 406 0.30 -7.62 14.19
CA CYS A 406 0.19 -8.89 13.45
C CYS A 406 0.79 -10.09 14.22
N PRO A 407 0.11 -10.60 15.26
CA PRO A 407 0.61 -11.70 16.08
C PRO A 407 0.86 -12.98 15.25
N THR A 408 1.68 -13.90 15.76
CA THR A 408 2.08 -15.13 15.07
C THR A 408 0.89 -15.98 14.59
N GLY A 409 -0.20 -16.02 15.37
CA GLY A 409 -1.43 -16.74 15.03
C GLY A 409 -2.52 -15.89 14.37
N ALA A 410 -2.19 -14.69 13.86
CA ALA A 410 -3.17 -13.81 13.24
C ALA A 410 -3.90 -14.52 12.08
N PRO A 411 -5.24 -14.41 11.99
CA PRO A 411 -5.97 -14.95 10.86
C PRO A 411 -5.58 -14.22 9.55
N PRO A 412 -5.70 -14.88 8.38
CA PRO A 412 -5.24 -14.33 7.10
C PRO A 412 -5.68 -12.89 6.80
N HIS A 413 -6.95 -12.55 7.04
CA HIS A 413 -7.45 -11.20 6.82
C HIS A 413 -6.76 -10.14 7.70
N ARG A 414 -6.41 -10.47 8.96
CA ARG A 414 -5.66 -9.55 9.84
C ARG A 414 -4.22 -9.39 9.37
N VAL A 415 -3.59 -10.47 8.88
CA VAL A 415 -2.25 -10.39 8.29
C VAL A 415 -2.27 -9.46 7.08
N ARG A 416 -3.24 -9.64 6.16
CA ARG A 416 -3.43 -8.77 4.99
C ARG A 416 -3.62 -7.31 5.41
N THR A 417 -4.62 -7.03 6.23
CA THR A 417 -4.95 -5.65 6.64
C THR A 417 -3.79 -4.98 7.38
N ALA A 418 -3.09 -5.69 8.26
CA ALA A 418 -1.97 -5.11 9.02
C ALA A 418 -0.83 -4.64 8.10
N HIS A 419 -0.45 -5.44 7.09
CA HIS A 419 0.62 -5.07 6.17
C HIS A 419 0.18 -4.00 5.16
N LEU A 420 -1.05 -4.09 4.62
CA LEU A 420 -1.60 -3.03 3.77
C LEU A 420 -1.65 -1.69 4.51
N ALA A 421 -2.14 -1.69 5.75
CA ALA A 421 -2.22 -0.50 6.60
C ALA A 421 -0.82 0.04 6.94
N ALA A 422 0.15 -0.84 7.24
CA ALA A 422 1.52 -0.43 7.52
C ALA A 422 2.17 0.26 6.31
N GLY A 423 2.01 -0.29 5.11
CA GLY A 423 2.48 0.33 3.86
C GLY A 423 1.80 1.66 3.58
N TYR A 424 0.47 1.71 3.72
CA TYR A 424 -0.31 2.94 3.54
C TYR A 424 0.10 4.07 4.51
N ALA A 425 0.25 3.73 5.78
CA ALA A 425 0.66 4.68 6.83
C ALA A 425 2.11 5.15 6.63
N ALA A 426 3.04 4.26 6.29
CA ALA A 426 4.41 4.67 5.96
C ALA A 426 4.48 5.55 4.72
N GLY A 427 3.71 5.26 3.67
CA GLY A 427 3.63 6.10 2.47
C GLY A 427 3.10 7.51 2.78
N THR A 428 2.10 7.59 3.65
CA THR A 428 1.57 8.87 4.17
C THR A 428 2.61 9.62 4.99
N ALA A 429 3.25 8.95 5.94
CA ALA A 429 4.29 9.53 6.79
C ALA A 429 5.50 10.00 5.97
N GLN A 430 5.87 9.27 4.92
CA GLN A 430 6.94 9.66 4.00
C GLN A 430 6.61 10.96 3.25
N ALA A 431 5.36 11.14 2.81
CA ALA A 431 4.95 12.40 2.16
C ALA A 431 4.98 13.59 3.14
N VAL A 432 4.61 13.36 4.41
CA VAL A 432 4.75 14.38 5.47
C VAL A 432 6.23 14.69 5.74
N ALA A 433 7.10 13.68 5.79
CA ALA A 433 8.53 13.86 5.97
C ALA A 433 9.13 14.74 4.85
N VAL A 434 8.77 14.50 3.59
CA VAL A 434 9.21 15.32 2.44
C VAL A 434 8.81 16.79 2.59
N ARG A 435 7.56 17.07 2.97
CA ARG A 435 7.09 18.44 3.21
C ARG A 435 7.85 19.16 4.31
N LEU A 436 8.34 18.41 5.30
CA LEU A 436 9.15 18.92 6.40
C LEU A 436 10.65 18.99 6.05
N GLY A 437 11.04 18.71 4.81
CA GLY A 437 12.43 18.69 4.37
C GLY A 437 13.25 17.53 4.94
N LEU A 438 12.61 16.50 5.50
CA LEU A 438 13.29 15.35 6.07
C LEU A 438 13.67 14.33 5.00
N ARG A 439 14.86 13.74 5.15
CA ARG A 439 15.25 12.57 4.38
C ARG A 439 14.60 11.34 5.01
N SER A 440 14.08 10.44 4.17
CA SER A 440 13.34 9.27 4.66
C SER A 440 13.54 8.04 3.80
N ARG A 441 13.51 6.86 4.42
CA ARG A 441 13.64 5.56 3.74
C ARG A 441 12.77 4.48 4.40
N PRO A 442 11.78 3.92 3.69
CA PRO A 442 11.02 2.77 4.19
C PRO A 442 11.89 1.52 4.35
N VAL A 443 11.58 0.71 5.37
CA VAL A 443 12.28 -0.55 5.70
C VAL A 443 11.24 -1.66 5.89
N GLY A 444 11.13 -2.56 4.91
CA GLY A 444 10.08 -3.59 4.89
C GLY A 444 10.49 -4.97 5.39
N ALA A 445 11.78 -5.28 5.52
CA ALA A 445 12.25 -6.61 5.89
C ALA A 445 12.76 -6.64 7.33
N TRP A 446 12.12 -7.45 8.18
CA TRP A 446 12.41 -7.58 9.61
C TRP A 446 12.50 -9.06 10.00
N GLN A 447 13.55 -9.48 10.72
CA GLN A 447 13.80 -10.87 11.13
C GLN A 447 13.92 -10.96 12.64
N GLY A 448 13.15 -11.89 13.25
CA GLY A 448 13.12 -12.04 14.71
C GLY A 448 12.66 -10.78 15.46
N ALA A 449 12.01 -9.83 14.77
CA ALA A 449 11.73 -8.49 15.27
C ALA A 449 10.47 -8.45 16.16
N ASP A 450 10.45 -9.23 17.23
CA ASP A 450 9.39 -9.18 18.23
C ASP A 450 9.68 -8.06 19.24
N LEU A 451 9.24 -6.85 18.90
CA LEU A 451 9.45 -5.68 19.74
C LEU A 451 8.73 -5.82 21.08
N GLY A 452 7.55 -6.45 21.10
CA GLY A 452 6.83 -6.72 22.35
C GLY A 452 7.67 -7.56 23.30
N ALA A 453 8.16 -8.71 22.83
CA ALA A 453 9.03 -9.58 23.64
C ALA A 453 10.28 -8.85 24.14
N ALA A 454 10.93 -8.04 23.30
CA ALA A 454 12.09 -7.26 23.70
C ALA A 454 11.79 -6.17 24.74
N LEU A 455 10.53 -5.75 24.85
CA LEU A 455 10.04 -4.83 25.89
C LEU A 455 9.43 -5.56 27.10
N GLY A 456 9.52 -6.90 27.14
CA GLY A 456 8.99 -7.73 28.24
C GLY A 456 7.49 -8.07 28.12
N GLU A 457 6.84 -7.74 27.00
CA GLU A 457 5.48 -8.21 26.71
C GLU A 457 5.48 -9.71 26.32
N PRO A 458 4.34 -10.42 26.36
CA PRO A 458 4.27 -11.80 25.91
C PRO A 458 4.73 -11.95 24.45
N PRO A 459 5.58 -12.95 24.13
CA PRO A 459 6.12 -13.13 22.80
C PRO A 459 5.02 -13.50 21.79
N GLY A 460 5.34 -13.24 20.52
CA GLY A 460 4.49 -13.52 19.36
C GLY A 460 3.35 -12.52 19.16
N ARG A 461 3.32 -11.40 19.89
CA ARG A 461 2.19 -10.45 19.89
C ARG A 461 2.43 -9.17 19.11
N ALA A 462 3.60 -8.55 19.26
CA ALA A 462 3.89 -7.22 18.72
C ALA A 462 5.15 -7.23 17.84
N TRP A 463 5.05 -7.94 16.71
CA TRP A 463 6.10 -7.97 15.70
C TRP A 463 6.22 -6.63 14.98
N VAL A 464 7.44 -6.23 14.63
CA VAL A 464 7.65 -5.15 13.66
C VAL A 464 7.17 -5.64 12.28
N VAL A 465 6.22 -4.91 11.71
CA VAL A 465 5.59 -5.19 10.41
C VAL A 465 6.21 -4.34 9.31
N HIS A 466 6.61 -3.11 9.64
CA HIS A 466 7.23 -2.16 8.71
C HIS A 466 7.95 -1.06 9.48
N GLY A 467 8.80 -0.29 8.80
CA GLY A 467 9.38 0.92 9.37
C GLY A 467 9.68 2.02 8.36
N LEU A 468 9.97 3.21 8.88
CA LEU A 468 10.39 4.39 8.14
C LEU A 468 11.54 5.05 8.89
N ALA A 469 12.75 4.93 8.34
CA ALA A 469 13.91 5.66 8.85
C ALA A 469 13.83 7.12 8.41
N LEU A 470 14.20 8.01 9.32
CA LEU A 470 14.20 9.46 9.14
C LEU A 470 15.58 10.03 9.49
N ALA A 471 15.92 11.11 8.81
CA ALA A 471 17.05 11.95 9.16
C ALA A 471 16.68 13.42 8.96
N GLY A 472 17.38 14.30 9.69
CA GLY A 472 17.33 15.73 9.41
C GLY A 472 17.71 16.06 7.95
N PRO A 473 17.43 17.30 7.51
CA PRO A 473 17.87 17.78 6.21
C PRO A 473 19.39 17.58 6.05
N GLU A 474 19.85 17.44 4.82
CA GLU A 474 21.29 17.46 4.55
C GLU A 474 21.83 18.82 4.97
N GLU A 475 22.85 18.86 5.83
CA GLU A 475 23.56 20.11 6.09
C GLU A 475 24.10 20.60 4.75
N ALA A 476 23.73 21.81 4.35
CA ALA A 476 24.36 22.45 3.21
C ALA A 476 25.85 22.50 3.53
N ALA A 477 26.67 21.80 2.75
CA ALA A 477 28.11 21.94 2.83
C ALA A 477 28.41 23.45 2.79
N GLU A 478 28.99 24.01 3.85
CA GLU A 478 29.44 25.39 3.83
C GLU A 478 30.28 25.57 2.56
N PRO A 479 30.00 26.59 1.73
CA PRO A 479 30.84 26.85 0.57
C PRO A 479 32.24 27.09 1.10
N ASP A 480 33.17 26.20 0.73
CA ASP A 480 34.58 26.21 1.08
C ASP A 480 35.07 27.66 1.02
N GLY A 481 35.28 28.24 2.21
CA GLY A 481 35.71 29.62 2.41
C GLY A 481 37.15 29.75 1.96
N ARG A 482 37.39 29.62 0.65
CA ARG A 482 38.65 30.01 0.04
C ARG A 482 38.64 31.53 -0.03
N GLU A 483 39.23 32.10 1.00
CA GLU A 483 39.86 33.42 0.95
C GLU A 483 40.60 33.55 -0.39
N VAL A 484 40.08 34.43 -1.24
CA VAL A 484 40.87 35.02 -2.31
C VAL A 484 41.80 36.02 -1.63
N GLY A 485 42.92 35.50 -1.12
CA GLY A 485 44.07 36.33 -0.76
C GLY A 485 44.71 36.86 -2.03
N GLY A 486 44.59 38.18 -2.26
CA GLY A 486 45.52 38.93 -3.12
C GLY A 486 46.94 38.86 -2.55
N PRO A 487 47.97 39.10 -3.39
CA PRO A 487 48.18 40.41 -4.00
C PRO A 487 48.15 40.46 -5.52
#